data_AF-A0A957ILQ4-F1
#
_entry.id   AF-A0A957ILQ4-F1
#
_cell.length_a   1.000
_cell.length_b   1.000
_cell.length_c   1.000
_cell.angle_alpha   90.00
_cell.angle_beta   90.00
_cell.angle_gamma   90.00
#
_symmetry.space_group_name_H-M   'P 1'
#
loop_
_entity.id
_entity.type
_entity.pdbx_description
1 polymer ?
#
loop_
_entity_poly.entity_id
_entity_poly.type
_entity_poly.pdbx_seq_one_letter_code
_entity_poly.pdbx_strand_id
1 'polypeptide(L)'
;HQTKVAERKAILDGFRNGQYRAIVTSKVLNEGVDVPEAKVAVVLGGSATAREYVQRLGRVLRKHGNQEAVLYEVIARGTVDEGIVQRRQQRVKYHIRP
;
A
#
# COMPACT_ATOMS: atom_id res chain seq x y z
N HIS A 1 -17.88 7.74 -1.80
CA HIS A 1 -17.97 7.64 -3.27
C HIS A 1 -17.04 6.53 -3.74
N GLN A 2 -17.57 5.51 -4.42
CA GLN A 2 -16.79 4.39 -4.93
C GLN A 2 -16.69 4.51 -6.45
N THR A 3 -15.46 4.52 -6.98
CA THR A 3 -15.20 4.51 -8.43
C THR A 3 -15.85 3.29 -9.06
N LYS A 4 -16.60 3.50 -10.15
CA LYS A 4 -17.28 2.44 -10.90
C LYS A 4 -16.25 1.41 -11.41
N VAL A 5 -16.68 0.16 -11.59
CA VAL A 5 -15.78 -0.94 -11.97
C VAL A 5 -15.06 -0.68 -13.30
N ALA A 6 -15.79 -0.22 -14.32
CA ALA A 6 -15.22 0.07 -15.63
C ALA A 6 -14.19 1.20 -15.59
N GLU A 7 -14.50 2.27 -14.87
CA GLU A 7 -13.59 3.42 -14.68
C GLU A 7 -12.33 3.02 -13.91
N ARG A 8 -12.48 2.24 -12.83
CA ARG A 8 -11.34 1.68 -12.09
C ARG A 8 -10.45 0.83 -12.97
N LYS A 9 -11.04 -0.05 -13.79
CA LYS A 9 -10.29 -0.89 -14.73
C LYS A 9 -9.46 -0.04 -15.70
N ALA A 10 -10.08 0.99 -16.30
CA ALA A 10 -9.38 1.90 -17.20
C ALA A 10 -8.21 2.64 -16.52
N ILE A 11 -8.37 3.07 -15.26
CA ILE A 11 -7.30 3.69 -14.49
C ILE A 11 -6.14 2.72 -14.24
N LEU A 12 -6.44 1.48 -13.84
CA LEU A 12 -5.41 0.46 -13.60
C LEU A 12 -4.69 0.06 -14.89
N ASP A 13 -5.41 -0.08 -16.00
CA ASP A 13 -4.82 -0.40 -17.30
C ASP A 13 -3.92 0.76 -17.80
N GLY A 14 -4.35 2.01 -17.63
CA GLY A 14 -3.52 3.18 -17.94
C GLY A 14 -2.24 3.24 -17.10
N PHE A 15 -2.30 2.87 -15.81
CA PHE A 15 -1.11 2.79 -14.97
C PHE A 15 -0.17 1.65 -15.40
N ARG A 16 -0.71 0.47 -15.71
CA ARG A 16 0.06 -0.67 -16.23
C ARG A 16 0.79 -0.32 -17.52
N ASN A 17 0.15 0.43 -18.42
CA ASN A 17 0.71 0.83 -19.71
C ASN A 17 1.61 2.07 -19.62
N GLY A 18 1.86 2.61 -18.41
CA GLY A 18 2.70 3.78 -18.20
C GLY A 18 2.06 5.12 -18.57
N GLN A 19 0.77 5.15 -18.94
CA GLN A 19 0.03 6.39 -19.16
C GLN A 19 -0.14 7.18 -17.86
N TYR A 20 -0.37 6.47 -16.75
CA TYR A 20 -0.34 7.06 -15.41
C TYR A 20 0.93 6.64 -14.68
N ARG A 21 1.60 7.61 -14.07
CA ARG A 21 2.81 7.37 -13.28
C ARG A 21 2.51 7.08 -11.80
N ALA A 22 1.31 7.41 -11.34
CA ALA A 22 0.87 7.22 -9.97
C ALA A 22 -0.66 7.08 -9.90
N ILE A 23 -1.13 6.34 -8.90
CA ILE A 23 -2.55 6.25 -8.53
C ILE A 23 -2.67 6.62 -7.05
N VAL A 24 -3.67 7.44 -6.72
CA VAL A 24 -4.00 7.79 -5.34
C VAL A 24 -5.33 7.14 -4.96
N THR A 25 -5.39 6.54 -3.77
CA THR A 25 -6.60 5.89 -3.26
C THR A 25 -6.71 6.06 -1.75
N SER A 26 -7.94 6.21 -1.23
CA SER A 26 -8.21 6.43 0.20
C SER A 26 -8.27 5.14 1.02
N LYS A 27 -8.79 4.06 0.42
CA LYS A 27 -8.61 2.69 0.91
C LYS A 27 -7.77 1.99 -0.14
N VAL A 28 -6.61 1.45 0.26
CA VAL A 28 -5.70 0.70 -0.62
C VAL A 28 -6.55 -0.33 -1.35
N LEU A 29 -6.84 0.00 -2.61
CA LEU A 29 -7.71 -0.65 -3.58
C LEU A 29 -8.47 -1.85 -2.98
N ASN A 30 -9.74 -1.61 -2.61
CA ASN A 30 -10.71 -2.54 -1.99
C ASN A 30 -10.35 -4.03 -2.11
N GLU A 31 -10.61 -4.81 -1.06
CA GLU A 31 -10.43 -6.27 -1.04
C GLU A 31 -10.81 -6.92 -2.38
N GLY A 32 -9.85 -7.60 -3.02
CA GLY A 32 -10.06 -8.27 -4.30
C GLY A 32 -9.63 -7.50 -5.55
N VAL A 33 -9.20 -6.23 -5.46
CA VAL A 33 -8.65 -5.52 -6.62
C VAL A 33 -7.19 -5.91 -6.86
N ASP A 34 -6.90 -6.34 -8.09
CA ASP A 34 -5.53 -6.61 -8.54
C ASP A 34 -4.85 -5.31 -8.98
N VAL A 35 -3.84 -4.89 -8.23
CA VAL A 35 -3.08 -3.67 -8.49
C VAL A 35 -1.93 -4.04 -9.44
N PRO A 36 -1.75 -3.34 -10.57
CA PRO A 36 -0.58 -3.53 -11.40
C PRO A 36 0.70 -3.35 -10.59
N GLU A 37 1.79 -3.99 -11.02
CA GLU A 37 3.06 -3.98 -10.30
C GLU A 37 3.55 -2.55 -10.05
N ALA A 38 3.52 -2.14 -8.78
CA ALA A 38 4.10 -0.89 -8.33
C ALA A 38 5.43 -1.17 -7.63
N LYS A 39 6.48 -0.43 -8.02
CA LYS A 39 7.79 -0.53 -7.36
C LYS A 39 7.85 0.26 -6.06
N VAL A 40 7.04 1.32 -5.97
CA VAL A 40 7.00 2.24 -4.84
C VAL A 40 5.56 2.37 -4.36
N ALA A 41 5.37 2.21 -3.06
CA ALA A 41 4.12 2.53 -2.39
C ALA A 41 4.35 3.65 -1.37
N VAL A 42 3.42 4.60 -1.30
CA VAL A 42 3.42 5.67 -0.29
C VAL A 42 2.13 5.55 0.51
N VAL A 43 2.26 5.43 1.83
CA VAL A 43 1.14 5.33 2.75
C VAL A 43 1.10 6.58 3.61
N LEU A 44 -0.06 7.25 3.61
CA LEU A 44 -0.34 8.42 4.43
C LEU A 44 -1.34 8.01 5.51
N GLY A 45 -0.90 8.03 6.78
CA GLY A 45 -1.71 7.54 7.90
C GLY A 45 -1.90 6.01 7.90
N GLY A 46 -2.15 5.44 9.08
CA GLY A 46 -2.10 3.98 9.24
C GLY A 46 -3.10 3.40 10.23
N SER A 47 -3.62 2.23 9.90
CA SER A 47 -4.33 1.37 10.84
C SER A 47 -3.33 0.69 11.79
N ALA A 48 -3.73 0.48 13.04
CA ALA A 48 -2.91 -0.18 14.06
C ALA A 48 -2.69 -1.69 13.78
N THR A 49 -3.43 -2.26 12.82
CA THR A 49 -3.42 -3.71 12.57
C THR A 49 -2.28 -4.10 11.63
N ALA A 50 -1.17 -4.57 12.21
CA ALA A 50 0.03 -5.02 11.50
C ALA A 50 -0.24 -6.02 10.35
N ARG A 51 -1.12 -7.01 10.58
CA ARG A 51 -1.44 -8.05 9.60
C ARG A 51 -2.10 -7.50 8.34
N GLU A 52 -3.09 -6.63 8.52
CA GLU A 52 -3.81 -6.00 7.42
C GLU A 52 -2.90 -5.08 6.60
N TYR A 53 -2.00 -4.36 7.27
CA TYR A 53 -0.96 -3.54 6.63
C TYR A 53 -0.05 -4.39 5.72
N VAL A 54 0.52 -5.48 6.24
CA VAL A 54 1.39 -6.38 5.46
C VAL A 54 0.64 -7.01 4.28
N GLN A 55 -0.60 -7.47 4.49
CA GLN A 55 -1.41 -8.08 3.42
C GLN A 55 -1.81 -7.08 2.33
N ARG A 56 -2.17 -5.85 2.70
CA ARG A 56 -2.46 -4.76 1.74
C ARG A 56 -1.22 -4.41 0.93
N LEU A 57 -0.05 -4.37 1.57
CA LEU A 57 1.21 -4.09 0.89
C LEU A 57 1.62 -5.19 -0.08
N GLY A 58 1.50 -6.46 0.30
CA GLY A 58 1.83 -7.58 -0.58
C GLY A 58 1.00 -7.62 -1.86
N ARG A 59 -0.20 -7.02 -1.86
CA ARG A 59 -1.04 -6.87 -3.06
C ARG A 59 -0.57 -5.76 -4.00
N VAL A 60 0.08 -4.73 -3.47
CA VAL A 60 0.55 -3.56 -4.23
C VAL A 60 1.99 -3.77 -4.71
N LEU A 61 2.83 -4.32 -3.82
CA LEU A 61 4.25 -4.53 -4.02
C LEU A 61 4.51 -6.00 -4.35
N ARG A 62 4.31 -6.40 -5.61
CA ARG A 62 4.78 -7.71 -6.07
C ARG A 62 6.26 -7.61 -6.44
N LYS A 63 7.09 -8.54 -5.94
CA LYS A 63 8.48 -8.67 -6.39
C LYS A 63 8.48 -9.16 -7.84
N HIS A 64 9.04 -8.38 -8.76
CA HIS A 64 9.28 -8.81 -10.13
C HIS A 64 10.78 -8.98 -10.36
N GLY A 65 11.22 -10.23 -10.53
CA GLY A 65 12.65 -10.58 -10.62
C GLY A 65 13.42 -10.13 -9.37
N ASN A 66 14.60 -9.54 -9.58
CA ASN A 66 15.48 -9.04 -8.52
C ASN A 66 15.20 -7.58 -8.12
N GLN A 67 14.10 -6.97 -8.59
CA GLN A 67 13.81 -5.58 -8.27
C GLN A 67 13.23 -5.46 -6.85
N GLU A 68 13.84 -4.59 -6.05
CA GLU A 68 13.34 -4.27 -4.72
C GLU A 68 12.08 -3.41 -4.79
N ALA A 69 11.11 -3.75 -3.96
CA ALA A 69 9.93 -2.94 -3.74
C ALA A 69 10.17 -2.03 -2.53
N VAL A 70 9.89 -0.73 -2.68
CA VAL A 70 10.12 0.28 -1.63
C VAL A 70 8.79 0.79 -1.10
N LEU A 71 8.71 0.90 0.21
CA LEU A 71 7.57 1.45 0.91
C LEU A 71 7.97 2.68 1.70
N TYR A 72 7.29 3.78 1.43
CA TYR A 72 7.35 4.99 2.25
C TYR A 72 6.08 5.09 3.10
N GLU A 73 6.27 5.32 4.39
CA GLU A 73 5.20 5.72 5.28
C GLU A 73 5.46 7.14 5.74
N VAL A 74 4.49 8.02 5.53
CA VAL A 74 4.56 9.41 5.96
C VAL A 74 3.86 9.53 7.31
N ILE A 75 4.61 10.03 8.28
CA ILE A 75 4.18 10.13 9.67
C ILE A 75 4.23 11.61 10.06
N ALA A 76 3.12 12.14 10.54
CA ALA A 76 3.10 13.48 11.13
C ALA A 76 3.74 13.41 12.52
N ARG A 77 4.78 14.21 12.74
CA ARG A 77 5.49 14.20 14.04
C ARG A 77 4.66 14.87 15.13
N GLY A 78 4.81 14.38 16.36
CA GLY A 78 4.09 14.90 17.52
C GLY A 78 2.57 14.67 17.49
N THR A 79 2.09 13.77 16.62
CA THR A 79 0.68 13.38 16.56
C THR A 79 0.49 11.95 17.04
N VAL A 80 -0.78 11.52 17.13
CA VAL A 80 -1.16 10.13 17.43
C VAL A 80 -0.57 9.11 16.46
N ASP A 81 -0.16 9.53 15.25
CA ASP A 81 0.40 8.66 14.23
C ASP A 81 1.72 8.01 14.69
N GLU A 82 2.56 8.74 15.44
CA GLU A 82 3.81 8.19 15.97
C GLU A 82 3.56 6.99 16.89
N GLY A 83 2.60 7.10 17.80
CA GLY A 83 2.24 6.02 18.73
C GLY A 83 1.58 4.83 18.02
N ILE A 84 0.85 5.06 16.93
CA ILE A 84 0.30 3.99 16.09
C ILE A 84 1.42 3.22 15.39
N VAL A 85 2.37 3.93 14.77
CA VAL A 85 3.49 3.32 14.03
C VAL A 85 4.42 2.55 14.96
N GLN A 86 4.79 3.11 16.12
CA GLN A 86 5.66 2.42 17.09
C GLN A 86 5.07 1.07 17.51
N ARG A 87 3.79 1.05 17.90
CA ARG A 87 3.08 -0.18 18.27
C ARG A 87 3.00 -1.17 17.09
N ARG A 88 2.78 -0.69 15.87
CA ARG A 88 2.72 -1.55 14.68
C ARG A 88 4.09 -2.13 14.33
N GLN A 89 5.17 -1.35 14.37
CA GLN A 89 6.53 -1.82 14.06
C GLN A 89 6.99 -2.91 15.02
N GLN A 90 6.69 -2.77 16.32
CA GLN A 90 6.93 -3.84 17.29
C GLN A 90 6.26 -5.13 16.85
N ARG A 91 4.96 -5.09 16.52
CA ARG A 91 4.16 -6.28 16.13
C ARG A 91 4.53 -6.86 14.75
N VAL A 92 4.88 -6.03 13.77
CA VAL A 92 5.38 -6.48 12.46
C VAL A 92 6.70 -7.23 12.62
N LYS A 93 7.63 -6.73 13.44
CA LYS A 93 8.91 -7.40 13.70
C LYS A 93 8.74 -8.80 14.30
N TYR A 94 7.70 -9.03 15.12
CA TYR A 94 7.35 -10.36 15.63
C TYR A 94 6.76 -11.30 14.58
N HIS A 95 6.09 -10.77 13.55
CA HIS A 95 5.42 -11.57 12.51
C HIS A 95 6.32 -11.89 11.30
N ILE A 96 7.46 -11.20 11.15
CA ILE A 96 8.45 -11.41 10.07
C ILE A 96 9.75 -12.03 10.63
N ARG A 97 9.69 -12.74 11.77
CA ARG A 97 10.81 -13.62 12.15
C ARG A 97 10.79 -14.86 11.24
N PRO A 98 11.96 -15.31 10.75
CA PRO A 98 12.06 -16.49 9.89
C PRO A 98 11.55 -17.75 10.60
#